data_AF-A0A960AP88-F1
#
_entry.id   AF-A0A960AP88-F1
#
_cell.length_a   1.000
_cell.length_b   1.000
_cell.length_c   1.000
_cell.angle_alpha   90.00
_cell.angle_beta   90.00
_cell.angle_gamma   90.00
#
_symmetry.space_group_name_H-M   'P 1'
#
loop_
_entity.id
_entity.type
_entity.pdbx_description
1 polymer ?
#
loop_
_entity_poly.entity_id
_entity_poly.type
_entity_poly.pdbx_seq_one_letter_code
_entity_poly.pdbx_strand_id
1 'polypeptide(L)'
;EYLLNGDVATASTQYSILPSFLSFAVDRPNSVTESVAVLDAVRDRLEAVPAVQRPRLVVFGESLGAYGANGAFANLDDLIEMTDGAMFQGPPNATAMWRDYTDQRQPGTPEHLPVYDAGTHLRWANQPSDLSQPPTPFRAPRAVYLQNASDPVVWWSPDVLWARPDWLGEPRGPGVLTWPWLPVITFAGLSGDMMNSQGVPAGHGHVYGTDPVAAWADILRPAGWSAADTARLEQHLGG
;
A
#
# COMPACT_ATOMS: atom_id res chain seq x y z
N GLU A 1 14.06 10.24 -2.77
CA GLU A 1 15.31 11.00 -3.08
C GLU A 1 15.35 11.45 -4.54
N TYR A 2 15.36 10.53 -5.53
CA TYR A 2 15.45 10.90 -6.95
C TYR A 2 14.33 11.85 -7.44
N LEU A 3 13.06 11.53 -7.16
CA LEU A 3 11.92 12.35 -7.60
C LEU A 3 11.98 13.80 -7.09
N LEU A 4 12.57 14.01 -5.92
CA LEU A 4 12.65 15.31 -5.25
C LEU A 4 14.07 15.91 -5.32
N ASN A 5 14.96 15.35 -6.14
CA ASN A 5 16.35 15.80 -6.28
C ASN A 5 17.08 15.96 -4.92
N GLY A 6 16.83 15.03 -4.00
CA GLY A 6 17.40 15.05 -2.65
C GLY A 6 16.69 15.96 -1.65
N ASP A 7 15.65 16.71 -2.04
CA ASP A 7 14.80 17.50 -1.13
C ASP A 7 13.79 16.60 -0.41
N VAL A 8 14.30 15.71 0.43
CA VAL A 8 13.53 14.78 1.25
C VAL A 8 14.29 14.45 2.52
N ALA A 9 13.58 14.37 3.64
CA ALA A 9 14.08 13.81 4.88
C ALA A 9 13.23 12.60 5.26
N THR A 10 13.88 11.50 5.66
CA THR A 10 13.21 10.27 6.06
C THR A 10 13.40 10.05 7.56
N ALA A 11 12.30 9.79 8.26
CA ALA A 11 12.30 9.33 9.65
C ALA A 11 11.71 7.92 9.71
N SER A 12 12.45 6.98 10.29
CA SER A 12 12.03 5.58 10.41
C SER A 12 12.59 4.97 11.68
N THR A 13 11.82 4.12 12.35
CA THR A 13 12.29 3.31 13.48
C THR A 13 12.35 1.84 13.08
N GLN A 14 13.25 1.10 13.73
CA GLN A 14 13.30 -0.35 13.59
C GLN A 14 12.29 -0.96 14.57
N TYR A 15 11.19 -1.49 14.04
CA TYR A 15 10.11 -2.06 14.85
C TYR A 15 10.14 -3.60 14.97
N SER A 16 11.01 -4.30 14.23
CA SER A 16 11.16 -5.77 14.36
C SER A 16 12.56 -6.27 13.99
N ILE A 17 12.97 -7.37 14.61
CA ILE A 17 14.23 -8.11 14.35
C ILE A 17 13.98 -9.52 13.77
N LEU A 18 12.71 -9.89 13.54
CA LEU A 18 12.34 -11.21 13.01
C LEU A 18 12.30 -11.21 11.47
N PRO A 19 12.47 -12.38 10.81
CA PRO A 19 12.17 -12.54 9.39
C PRO A 19 10.72 -12.12 9.09
N SER A 20 10.50 -11.42 7.97
CA SER A 20 9.25 -10.67 7.69
C SER A 20 7.95 -11.47 7.85
N PHE A 21 7.94 -12.75 7.48
CA PHE A 21 6.75 -13.61 7.66
C PHE A 21 6.47 -13.99 9.13
N LEU A 22 7.51 -14.05 9.97
CA LEU A 22 7.38 -14.31 11.41
C LEU A 22 6.96 -13.04 12.15
N SER A 23 7.48 -11.86 11.78
CA SER A 23 7.02 -10.58 12.35
C SER A 23 5.52 -10.37 12.11
N PHE A 24 5.02 -10.77 10.94
CA PHE A 24 3.61 -10.64 10.58
C PHE A 24 2.65 -11.34 11.56
N ALA A 25 3.03 -12.50 12.13
CA ALA A 25 2.16 -13.25 13.02
C ALA A 25 2.16 -12.72 14.46
N VAL A 26 3.25 -12.06 14.90
CA VAL A 26 3.51 -11.86 16.34
C VAL A 26 3.71 -10.40 16.73
N ASP A 27 4.08 -9.51 15.81
CA ASP A 27 4.60 -8.17 16.15
C ASP A 27 3.69 -7.00 15.71
N ARG A 28 2.44 -7.31 15.33
CA ARG A 28 1.48 -6.32 14.83
C ARG A 28 1.22 -5.16 15.80
N PRO A 29 0.97 -5.36 17.11
CA PRO A 29 0.68 -4.25 18.02
C PRO A 29 1.86 -3.27 18.19
N ASN A 30 3.10 -3.80 18.18
CA ASN A 30 4.30 -2.97 18.29
C ASN A 30 4.49 -2.10 17.06
N SER A 31 4.25 -2.64 15.85
CA SER A 31 4.36 -1.86 14.62
C SER A 31 3.44 -0.63 14.58
N VAL A 32 2.23 -0.73 15.13
CA VAL A 32 1.29 0.40 15.23
C VAL A 32 1.78 1.41 16.25
N THR A 33 2.19 0.95 17.44
CA THR A 33 2.66 1.83 18.52
C THR A 33 3.87 2.66 18.08
N GLU A 34 4.84 2.02 17.42
CA GLU A 34 6.01 2.69 16.85
C GLU A 34 5.62 3.66 15.73
N SER A 35 4.70 3.27 14.85
CA SER A 35 4.25 4.15 13.75
C SER A 35 3.54 5.40 14.26
N VAL A 36 2.70 5.27 15.29
CA VAL A 36 2.07 6.40 15.99
C VAL A 36 3.14 7.30 16.61
N ALA A 37 4.09 6.74 17.36
CA ALA A 37 5.13 7.52 18.02
C ALA A 37 6.00 8.31 17.03
N VAL A 38 6.37 7.71 15.89
CA VAL A 38 7.12 8.39 14.83
C VAL A 38 6.28 9.49 14.19
N LEU A 39 5.02 9.20 13.85
CA LEU A 39 4.12 10.19 13.24
C LEU A 39 3.93 11.40 14.16
N ASP A 40 3.61 11.17 15.43
CA ASP A 40 3.40 12.22 16.42
C ASP A 40 4.66 13.07 16.61
N ALA A 41 5.82 12.44 16.80
CA ALA A 41 7.07 13.17 16.97
C ALA A 41 7.45 14.03 15.76
N VAL A 42 7.19 13.53 14.53
CA VAL A 42 7.41 14.28 13.30
C VAL A 42 6.41 15.44 13.21
N ARG A 43 5.13 15.20 13.47
CA ARG A 43 4.09 16.25 13.41
C ARG A 43 4.36 17.35 14.44
N ASP A 44 4.68 17.02 15.68
CA ASP A 44 5.08 17.98 16.72
C ASP A 44 6.24 18.86 16.24
N ARG A 45 7.24 18.25 15.61
CA ARG A 45 8.40 18.98 15.08
C ARG A 45 8.02 19.92 13.94
N LEU A 46 7.09 19.51 13.06
CA LEU A 46 6.61 20.30 11.93
C LEU A 46 5.66 21.42 12.35
N GLU A 47 4.86 21.21 13.40
CA GLU A 47 3.99 22.23 13.98
C GLU A 47 4.80 23.42 14.52
N ALA A 48 5.99 23.16 15.07
CA ALA A 48 6.93 24.19 15.49
C ALA A 48 7.59 24.97 14.31
N VAL A 49 7.43 24.52 13.06
CA VAL A 49 7.91 25.23 11.87
C VAL A 49 6.83 26.21 11.38
N PRO A 50 7.18 27.47 11.04
CA PRO A 50 6.24 28.42 10.45
C PRO A 50 5.54 27.84 9.22
N ALA A 51 4.23 28.04 9.08
CA ALA A 51 3.42 27.41 8.03
C ALA A 51 3.98 27.60 6.60
N VAL A 52 4.55 28.78 6.31
CA VAL A 52 5.15 29.10 5.00
C VAL A 52 6.47 28.38 4.70
N GLN A 53 7.09 27.76 5.71
CA GLN A 53 8.34 26.99 5.61
C GLN A 53 8.14 25.51 5.94
N ARG A 54 6.93 25.10 6.30
CA ARG A 54 6.65 23.74 6.75
C ARG A 54 6.77 22.80 5.54
N PRO A 55 7.66 21.79 5.59
CA PRO A 55 7.75 20.80 4.53
C PRO A 55 6.48 19.93 4.52
N ARG A 56 6.22 19.32 3.36
CA ARG A 56 5.15 18.32 3.23
C ARG A 56 5.49 17.08 4.05
N LEU A 57 4.49 16.49 4.68
CA LEU A 57 4.58 15.22 5.39
C LEU A 57 3.93 14.12 4.56
N VAL A 58 4.70 13.13 4.14
CA VAL A 58 4.15 11.93 3.47
C VAL A 58 4.48 10.68 4.25
N VAL A 59 3.59 9.70 4.20
CA VAL A 59 3.74 8.43 4.92
C VAL A 59 3.97 7.28 3.95
N PHE A 60 4.85 6.37 4.33
CA PHE A 60 5.16 5.17 3.57
C PHE A 60 5.16 3.95 4.49
N GLY A 61 4.61 2.85 4.02
CA GLY A 61 4.79 1.55 4.64
C GLY A 61 4.72 0.42 3.64
N GLU A 62 5.50 -0.62 3.88
CA GLU A 62 5.48 -1.88 3.12
C GLU A 62 5.22 -3.04 4.08
N SER A 63 4.36 -3.99 3.69
CA SER A 63 4.09 -5.21 4.48
C SER A 63 3.61 -4.87 5.90
N LEU A 64 4.27 -5.40 6.94
CA LEU A 64 4.00 -5.04 8.33
C LEU A 64 4.17 -3.52 8.60
N GLY A 65 5.03 -2.82 7.85
CA GLY A 65 5.14 -1.37 7.91
C GLY A 65 3.91 -0.67 7.34
N ALA A 66 3.27 -1.23 6.31
CA ALA A 66 1.99 -0.73 5.81
C ALA A 66 0.88 -0.95 6.83
N TYR A 67 0.88 -2.08 7.55
CA TYR A 67 -0.03 -2.34 8.66
C TYR A 67 0.17 -1.31 9.79
N GLY A 68 1.41 -1.13 10.25
CA GLY A 68 1.74 -0.18 11.32
C GLY A 68 1.38 1.26 10.94
N ALA A 69 1.79 1.70 9.76
CA ALA A 69 1.53 3.05 9.27
C ALA A 69 0.04 3.34 9.08
N ASN A 70 -0.76 2.36 8.65
CA ASN A 70 -2.22 2.51 8.63
C ASN A 70 -2.82 2.63 10.02
N GLY A 71 -2.31 1.85 10.99
CA GLY A 71 -2.78 1.89 12.37
C GLY A 71 -2.51 3.22 13.09
N ALA A 72 -1.69 4.11 12.52
CA ALA A 72 -1.49 5.46 13.02
C ALA A 72 -2.66 6.41 12.72
N PHE A 73 -3.63 5.96 11.92
CA PHE A 73 -4.79 6.76 11.51
C PHE A 73 -6.09 6.04 11.84
N ALA A 74 -7.10 6.82 12.26
CA ALA A 74 -8.42 6.26 12.54
C ALA A 74 -9.18 5.85 11.26
N ASN A 75 -9.03 6.64 10.20
CA ASN A 75 -9.72 6.48 8.91
C ASN A 75 -9.03 7.34 7.83
N LEU A 76 -9.56 7.34 6.59
CA LEU A 76 -9.03 8.12 5.48
C LEU A 76 -9.08 9.64 5.74
N ASP A 77 -10.12 10.14 6.41
CA ASP A 77 -10.23 11.57 6.72
C ASP A 77 -9.09 12.01 7.65
N ASP A 78 -8.81 11.21 8.67
CA ASP A 78 -7.68 11.42 9.59
C ASP A 78 -6.33 11.38 8.84
N LEU A 79 -6.15 10.41 7.93
CA LEU A 79 -4.95 10.32 7.09
C LEU A 79 -4.74 11.57 6.23
N ILE A 80 -5.78 12.07 5.57
CA ILE A 80 -5.66 13.26 4.71
C ILE A 80 -5.65 14.57 5.50
N GLU A 81 -6.12 14.60 6.74
CA GLU A 81 -5.96 15.76 7.61
C GLU A 81 -4.54 15.85 8.17
N MET A 82 -3.94 14.70 8.50
CA MET A 82 -2.64 14.63 9.16
C MET A 82 -1.44 14.58 8.20
N THR A 83 -1.65 14.33 6.91
CA THR A 83 -0.56 14.14 5.92
C THR A 83 -0.86 14.82 4.58
N ASP A 84 0.20 15.06 3.79
CA ASP A 84 0.13 15.55 2.40
C ASP A 84 0.04 14.41 1.37
N GLY A 85 0.12 13.16 1.82
CA GLY A 85 -0.03 11.96 0.99
C GLY A 85 0.54 10.70 1.63
N ALA A 86 0.15 9.54 1.12
CA ALA A 86 0.60 8.26 1.64
C ALA A 86 0.74 7.19 0.55
N MET A 87 1.66 6.25 0.76
CA MET A 87 1.78 5.04 -0.05
C MET A 87 1.91 3.82 0.86
N PHE A 88 1.07 2.81 0.59
CA PHE A 88 1.06 1.55 1.33
C PHE A 88 1.24 0.39 0.36
N GLN A 89 2.30 -0.37 0.52
CA GLN A 89 2.66 -1.47 -0.37
C GLN A 89 2.39 -2.81 0.30
N GLY A 90 1.62 -3.67 -0.36
CA GLY A 90 1.27 -5.01 0.10
C GLY A 90 0.79 -5.03 1.55
N PRO A 91 -0.22 -4.20 1.93
CA PRO A 91 -0.75 -4.24 3.28
C PRO A 91 -1.29 -5.64 3.57
N PRO A 92 -0.95 -6.24 4.73
CA PRO A 92 -1.52 -7.52 5.07
C PRO A 92 -3.04 -7.45 5.21
N ASN A 93 -3.72 -8.56 4.96
CA ASN A 93 -5.20 -8.62 4.99
C ASN A 93 -5.82 -8.07 6.29
N ALA A 94 -5.09 -8.19 7.40
CA ALA A 94 -5.50 -7.72 8.72
C ALA A 94 -5.43 -6.19 8.91
N THR A 95 -4.94 -5.41 7.93
CA THR A 95 -4.90 -3.95 8.00
C THR A 95 -6.33 -3.39 7.95
N ALA A 96 -6.82 -2.91 9.09
CA ALA A 96 -8.22 -2.49 9.26
C ALA A 96 -8.67 -1.44 8.24
N MET A 97 -7.94 -0.32 8.10
CA MET A 97 -8.30 0.74 7.15
C MET A 97 -8.37 0.24 5.70
N TRP A 98 -7.38 -0.56 5.27
CA TRP A 98 -7.38 -1.16 3.95
C TRP A 98 -8.62 -2.05 3.74
N ARG A 99 -8.95 -2.88 4.73
CA ARG A 99 -10.10 -3.79 4.68
C ARG A 99 -11.41 -3.02 4.62
N ASP A 100 -11.59 -2.03 5.50
CA ASP A 100 -12.78 -1.20 5.59
C ASP A 100 -13.11 -0.51 4.28
N TYR A 101 -12.11 0.06 3.60
CA TYR A 101 -12.33 0.74 2.32
C TYR A 101 -12.41 -0.19 1.11
N THR A 102 -11.78 -1.36 1.18
CA THR A 102 -11.97 -2.41 0.16
C THR A 102 -13.38 -3.00 0.24
N ASP A 103 -13.96 -3.13 1.43
CA ASP A 103 -15.32 -3.63 1.63
C ASP A 103 -16.38 -2.59 1.26
N GLN A 104 -16.05 -1.30 1.39
CA GLN A 104 -16.89 -0.18 0.95
C GLN A 104 -16.68 0.22 -0.52
N ARG A 105 -15.96 -0.59 -1.30
CA ARG A 105 -15.70 -0.32 -2.73
C ARG A 105 -17.00 -0.20 -3.53
N GLN A 106 -16.93 0.52 -4.64
CA GLN A 106 -18.03 0.67 -5.58
C GLN A 106 -18.45 -0.70 -6.13
N PRO A 107 -19.77 -0.98 -6.20
CA PRO A 107 -20.27 -2.22 -6.79
C PRO A 107 -19.74 -2.45 -8.20
N GLY A 108 -19.31 -3.69 -8.47
CA GLY A 108 -18.76 -4.08 -9.77
C GLY A 108 -17.25 -3.83 -9.92
N THR A 109 -16.58 -3.28 -8.91
CA THR A 109 -15.12 -3.23 -8.86
C THR A 109 -14.57 -4.41 -8.07
N PRO A 110 -13.52 -5.10 -8.56
CA PRO A 110 -13.02 -6.30 -7.92
C PRO A 110 -12.22 -5.94 -6.65
N GLU A 111 -12.19 -6.86 -5.68
CA GLU A 111 -11.45 -6.74 -4.42
C GLU A 111 -9.95 -6.54 -4.66
N HIS A 112 -9.39 -7.11 -5.74
CA HIS A 112 -7.99 -6.92 -6.10
C HIS A 112 -7.68 -5.55 -6.71
N LEU A 113 -8.70 -4.79 -7.14
CA LEU A 113 -8.57 -3.44 -7.69
C LEU A 113 -9.84 -2.61 -7.39
N PRO A 114 -10.09 -2.31 -6.10
CA PRO A 114 -11.32 -1.65 -5.69
C PRO A 114 -11.31 -0.17 -6.07
N VAL A 115 -12.49 0.39 -6.29
CA VAL A 115 -12.67 1.85 -6.39
C VAL A 115 -13.50 2.33 -5.22
N TYR A 116 -12.92 3.12 -4.32
CA TYR A 116 -13.62 3.78 -3.23
C TYR A 116 -13.78 5.27 -3.52
N ASP A 117 -14.95 5.85 -3.21
CA ASP A 117 -15.26 7.28 -3.38
C ASP A 117 -14.76 7.86 -4.72
N ALA A 118 -15.04 7.12 -5.79
CA ALA A 118 -14.61 7.42 -7.14
C ALA A 118 -13.11 7.72 -7.27
N GLY A 119 -12.24 7.13 -6.45
CA GLY A 119 -10.79 7.32 -6.49
C GLY A 119 -10.34 8.76 -6.21
N THR A 120 -11.10 9.52 -5.42
CA THR A 120 -10.87 10.96 -5.21
C THR A 120 -9.63 11.23 -4.36
N HIS A 121 -9.46 10.51 -3.24
CA HIS A 121 -8.32 10.65 -2.32
C HIS A 121 -7.55 9.35 -2.09
N LEU A 122 -8.13 8.20 -2.42
CA LEU A 122 -7.55 6.88 -2.22
C LEU A 122 -7.68 6.04 -3.50
N ARG A 123 -6.58 5.46 -3.97
CA ARG A 123 -6.56 4.55 -5.13
C ARG A 123 -5.79 3.28 -4.82
N TRP A 124 -6.17 2.20 -5.51
CA TRP A 124 -5.42 0.95 -5.53
C TRP A 124 -4.80 0.76 -6.91
N ALA A 125 -3.64 0.15 -6.95
CA ALA A 125 -2.98 -0.23 -8.19
C ALA A 125 -2.26 -1.57 -8.05
N ASN A 126 -2.45 -2.44 -9.04
CA ASN A 126 -1.62 -3.61 -9.28
C ASN A 126 -0.46 -3.28 -10.22
N GLN A 127 -0.61 -2.25 -11.05
CA GLN A 127 0.39 -1.75 -11.98
C GLN A 127 0.23 -0.24 -12.14
N PRO A 128 1.27 0.48 -12.61
CA PRO A 128 1.23 1.94 -12.74
C PRO A 128 0.05 2.51 -13.52
N SER A 129 -0.41 1.79 -14.56
CA SER A 129 -1.53 2.25 -15.39
C SER A 129 -2.87 2.31 -14.64
N ASP A 130 -3.04 1.51 -13.57
CA ASP A 130 -4.25 1.50 -12.76
C ASP A 130 -4.46 2.82 -12.01
N LEU A 131 -3.38 3.56 -11.72
CA LEU A 131 -3.46 4.86 -11.04
C LEU A 131 -4.22 5.91 -11.85
N SER A 132 -4.33 5.72 -13.17
CA SER A 132 -5.14 6.57 -14.05
C SER A 132 -6.65 6.28 -13.96
N GLN A 133 -7.04 5.22 -13.25
CA GLN A 133 -8.42 4.80 -13.06
C GLN A 133 -8.87 5.00 -11.60
N PRO A 134 -10.13 5.38 -11.36
CA PRO A 134 -11.10 5.91 -12.34
C PRO A 134 -10.65 7.27 -12.93
N PRO A 135 -11.27 7.74 -14.02
CA PRO A 135 -10.88 8.99 -14.73
C PRO A 135 -11.22 10.28 -13.96
N THR A 136 -11.73 10.16 -12.74
CA THR A 136 -11.98 11.28 -11.85
C THR A 136 -10.67 11.96 -11.43
N PRO A 137 -10.70 13.24 -11.03
CA PRO A 137 -9.51 13.91 -10.53
C PRO A 137 -9.02 13.31 -9.21
N PHE A 138 -7.75 12.88 -9.18
CA PHE A 138 -7.07 12.47 -7.94
C PHE A 138 -6.61 13.70 -7.13
N ARG A 139 -7.38 14.05 -6.10
CA ARG A 139 -7.23 15.27 -5.29
C ARG A 139 -6.19 15.07 -4.19
N ALA A 140 -5.50 16.15 -3.84
CA ALA A 140 -4.59 16.15 -2.70
C ALA A 140 -5.37 16.37 -1.39
N PRO A 141 -4.95 15.77 -0.27
CA PRO A 141 -3.88 14.75 -0.14
C PRO A 141 -4.22 13.41 -0.80
N ARG A 142 -3.19 12.71 -1.30
CA ARG A 142 -3.33 11.50 -2.14
C ARG A 142 -2.76 10.29 -1.43
N ALA A 143 -3.57 9.25 -1.31
CA ALA A 143 -3.16 7.95 -0.78
C ALA A 143 -3.24 6.86 -1.86
N VAL A 144 -2.22 6.00 -1.92
CA VAL A 144 -2.17 4.87 -2.86
C VAL A 144 -1.88 3.58 -2.11
N TYR A 145 -2.68 2.55 -2.38
CA TYR A 145 -2.34 1.17 -2.10
C TYR A 145 -1.73 0.53 -3.35
N LEU A 146 -0.47 0.09 -3.24
CA LEU A 146 0.11 -0.84 -4.21
C LEU A 146 -0.16 -2.25 -3.71
N GLN A 147 -0.90 -3.03 -4.49
CA GLN A 147 -1.18 -4.43 -4.18
C GLN A 147 -1.14 -5.28 -5.43
N ASN A 148 -0.23 -6.25 -5.48
CA ASN A 148 -0.31 -7.24 -6.55
C ASN A 148 -1.50 -8.16 -6.28
N ALA A 149 -2.30 -8.45 -7.28
CA ALA A 149 -3.40 -9.40 -7.20
C ALA A 149 -2.91 -10.82 -6.85
N SER A 150 -1.62 -11.10 -7.07
CA SER A 150 -0.96 -12.35 -6.69
C SER A 150 -0.18 -12.25 -5.38
N ASP A 151 -0.27 -11.15 -4.62
CA ASP A 151 0.43 -10.98 -3.35
C ASP A 151 -0.24 -11.79 -2.22
N PRO A 152 0.34 -12.92 -1.78
CA PRO A 152 -0.26 -13.71 -0.72
C PRO A 152 -0.31 -12.96 0.62
N VAL A 153 0.52 -11.93 0.85
CA VAL A 153 0.46 -11.13 2.09
C VAL A 153 -0.87 -10.38 2.19
N VAL A 154 -1.36 -9.86 1.06
CA VAL A 154 -2.62 -9.10 0.96
C VAL A 154 -3.84 -10.02 1.11
N TRP A 155 -3.76 -11.23 0.56
CA TRP A 155 -4.90 -12.15 0.45
C TRP A 155 -4.98 -13.22 1.53
N TRP A 156 -3.89 -13.49 2.24
CA TRP A 156 -3.87 -14.51 3.28
C TRP A 156 -4.65 -14.04 4.52
N SER A 157 -5.64 -14.84 4.91
CA SER A 157 -6.39 -14.68 6.16
C SER A 157 -6.85 -16.05 6.68
N PRO A 158 -6.88 -16.27 8.00
CA PRO A 158 -7.53 -17.44 8.60
C PRO A 158 -8.99 -17.61 8.16
N ASP A 159 -9.68 -16.52 7.82
CA ASP A 159 -11.09 -16.54 7.42
C ASP A 159 -11.34 -17.31 6.11
N VAL A 160 -10.30 -17.49 5.29
CA VAL A 160 -10.36 -18.30 4.06
C VAL A 160 -10.75 -19.76 4.34
N LEU A 161 -10.54 -20.25 5.57
CA LEU A 161 -11.00 -21.57 6.02
C LEU A 161 -12.52 -21.69 6.15
N TRP A 162 -13.22 -20.56 6.31
CA TRP A 162 -14.63 -20.51 6.70
C TRP A 162 -15.51 -19.79 5.66
N ALA A 163 -14.96 -18.80 4.98
CA ALA A 163 -15.65 -18.00 3.98
C ALA A 163 -14.83 -17.89 2.69
N ARG A 164 -15.54 -17.88 1.55
CA ARG A 164 -14.93 -17.60 0.26
C ARG A 164 -14.69 -16.09 0.14
N PRO A 165 -13.45 -15.60 0.04
CA PRO A 165 -13.17 -14.18 -0.21
C PRO A 165 -13.67 -13.75 -1.61
N ASP A 166 -13.98 -12.47 -1.75
CA ASP A 166 -14.56 -11.89 -2.96
C ASP A 166 -13.62 -12.03 -4.16
N TRP A 167 -12.31 -11.84 -3.97
CA TRP A 167 -11.31 -12.01 -5.04
C TRP A 167 -11.25 -13.45 -5.59
N LEU A 168 -11.76 -14.45 -4.85
CA LEU A 168 -11.99 -15.81 -5.35
C LEU A 168 -13.32 -15.98 -6.10
N GLY A 169 -14.31 -15.12 -5.83
CA GLY A 169 -15.63 -15.05 -6.47
C GLY A 169 -15.68 -14.19 -7.73
N GLU A 170 -14.75 -13.26 -7.86
CA GLU A 170 -14.71 -12.22 -8.89
C GLU A 170 -13.73 -12.58 -10.04
N PRO A 171 -13.72 -11.79 -11.14
CA PRO A 171 -12.68 -11.89 -12.15
C PRO A 171 -11.28 -11.83 -11.53
N ARG A 172 -10.38 -12.70 -12.04
CA ARG A 172 -9.03 -12.83 -11.48
C ARG A 172 -8.15 -11.67 -11.90
N GLY A 173 -7.42 -11.13 -10.92
CA GLY A 173 -6.36 -10.18 -11.22
C GLY A 173 -5.14 -10.85 -11.86
N PRO A 174 -4.18 -10.05 -12.36
CA PRO A 174 -2.99 -10.55 -13.04
C PRO A 174 -2.19 -11.56 -12.19
N GLY A 175 -1.77 -12.66 -12.81
CA GLY A 175 -0.96 -13.69 -12.16
C GLY A 175 -1.71 -14.63 -11.19
N VAL A 176 -3.03 -14.47 -11.01
CA VAL A 176 -3.84 -15.35 -10.16
C VAL A 176 -4.43 -16.50 -10.96
N LEU A 177 -4.14 -17.73 -10.56
CA LEU A 177 -4.68 -18.93 -11.21
C LEU A 177 -6.18 -19.10 -10.91
N THR A 178 -6.94 -19.60 -11.90
CA THR A 178 -8.38 -19.88 -11.73
C THR A 178 -8.62 -21.29 -11.19
N TRP A 179 -8.90 -21.38 -9.89
CA TRP A 179 -9.22 -22.63 -9.20
C TRP A 179 -10.42 -22.43 -8.26
N PRO A 180 -11.22 -23.49 -7.98
CA PRO A 180 -12.33 -23.39 -7.05
C PRO A 180 -11.84 -23.13 -5.63
N TRP A 181 -12.64 -22.41 -4.83
CA TRP A 181 -12.38 -22.28 -3.39
C TRP A 181 -12.65 -23.61 -2.69
N LEU A 182 -11.59 -24.20 -2.14
CA LEU A 182 -11.61 -25.42 -1.35
C LEU A 182 -10.98 -25.07 -0.01
N PRO A 183 -11.75 -24.79 1.06
CA PRO A 183 -11.28 -23.97 2.19
C PRO A 183 -9.90 -24.34 2.74
N VAL A 184 -9.69 -25.62 3.08
CA VAL A 184 -8.41 -26.13 3.62
C VAL A 184 -7.30 -26.10 2.57
N ILE A 185 -7.60 -26.48 1.33
CA ILE A 185 -6.60 -26.53 0.24
C ILE A 185 -6.19 -25.12 -0.17
N THR A 186 -7.14 -24.19 -0.30
CA THR A 186 -6.89 -22.79 -0.61
C THR A 186 -6.09 -22.12 0.50
N PHE A 187 -6.46 -22.32 1.76
CA PHE A 187 -5.70 -21.78 2.90
C PHE A 187 -4.27 -22.33 2.95
N ALA A 188 -4.09 -23.64 2.73
CA ALA A 188 -2.76 -24.25 2.68
C ALA A 188 -1.93 -23.72 1.50
N GLY A 189 -2.54 -23.53 0.33
CA GLY A 189 -1.92 -22.95 -0.86
C GLY A 189 -1.43 -21.52 -0.58
N LEU A 190 -2.31 -20.64 -0.11
CA LEU A 190 -1.94 -19.26 0.26
C LEU A 190 -0.83 -19.21 1.32
N SER A 191 -0.85 -20.13 2.29
CA SER A 191 0.20 -20.22 3.31
C SER A 191 1.54 -20.62 2.71
N GLY A 192 1.55 -21.52 1.72
CA GLY A 192 2.74 -21.88 0.94
C GLY A 192 3.25 -20.71 0.08
N ASP A 193 2.34 -20.02 -0.62
CA ASP A 193 2.67 -18.85 -1.43
C ASP A 193 3.30 -17.74 -0.57
N MET A 194 2.80 -17.54 0.67
CA MET A 194 3.37 -16.57 1.60
C MET A 194 4.84 -16.83 1.92
N MET A 195 5.26 -18.10 2.04
CA MET A 195 6.67 -18.48 2.30
C MET A 195 7.59 -18.15 1.12
N ASN A 196 7.07 -18.15 -0.12
CA ASN A 196 7.82 -17.84 -1.34
C ASN A 196 7.34 -16.53 -1.99
N SER A 197 6.78 -15.61 -1.21
CA SER A 197 6.11 -14.39 -1.71
C SER A 197 7.05 -13.45 -2.46
N GLN A 198 8.36 -13.50 -2.18
CA GLN A 198 9.39 -12.71 -2.85
C GLN A 198 10.15 -13.49 -3.94
N GLY A 199 9.88 -14.79 -4.10
CA GLY A 199 10.56 -15.66 -5.07
C GLY A 199 9.97 -15.62 -6.48
N VAL A 200 9.42 -14.47 -6.88
CA VAL A 200 8.68 -14.26 -8.14
C VAL A 200 9.11 -12.96 -8.83
N PRO A 201 8.85 -12.79 -10.14
CA PRO A 201 9.17 -11.54 -10.83
C PRO A 201 8.40 -10.34 -10.26
N ALA A 202 8.92 -9.13 -10.50
CA ALA A 202 8.22 -7.88 -10.17
C ALA A 202 6.83 -7.80 -10.83
N GLY A 203 5.88 -7.19 -10.12
CA GLY A 203 4.45 -7.18 -10.48
C GLY A 203 3.68 -8.43 -10.02
N HIS A 204 4.36 -9.35 -9.32
CA HIS A 204 3.78 -10.55 -8.74
C HIS A 204 4.20 -10.74 -7.29
N GLY A 205 3.39 -11.50 -6.54
CA GLY A 205 3.67 -11.79 -5.14
C GLY A 205 3.88 -10.50 -4.34
N HIS A 206 4.80 -10.54 -3.39
CA HIS A 206 5.19 -9.39 -2.59
C HIS A 206 6.36 -8.63 -3.22
N VAL A 207 6.43 -8.56 -4.56
CA VAL A 207 7.51 -7.91 -5.32
C VAL A 207 6.93 -6.81 -6.22
N TYR A 208 7.19 -5.56 -5.86
CA TYR A 208 6.60 -4.38 -6.52
C TYR A 208 7.57 -3.68 -7.50
N GLY A 209 8.84 -4.10 -7.53
CA GLY A 209 9.83 -3.58 -8.48
C GLY A 209 9.92 -2.05 -8.44
N THR A 210 9.70 -1.43 -9.60
CA THR A 210 9.77 0.04 -9.77
C THR A 210 8.41 0.72 -9.77
N ASP A 211 7.31 0.00 -9.59
CA ASP A 211 5.94 0.57 -9.54
C ASP A 211 5.78 1.69 -8.49
N PRO A 212 6.47 1.66 -7.33
CA PRO A 212 6.51 2.79 -6.39
C PRO A 212 6.91 4.12 -7.02
N VAL A 213 7.70 4.14 -8.10
CA VAL A 213 8.11 5.38 -8.77
C VAL A 213 6.90 6.11 -9.35
N ALA A 214 6.03 5.39 -10.06
CA ALA A 214 4.80 5.95 -10.63
C ALA A 214 3.84 6.40 -9.52
N ALA A 215 3.67 5.59 -8.47
CA ALA A 215 2.82 5.96 -7.33
C ALA A 215 3.30 7.25 -6.64
N TRP A 216 4.61 7.37 -6.36
CA TRP A 216 5.15 8.60 -5.77
C TRP A 216 5.05 9.80 -6.70
N ALA A 217 5.24 9.63 -8.00
CA ALA A 217 5.05 10.70 -8.98
C ALA A 217 3.60 11.23 -8.94
N ASP A 218 2.62 10.33 -8.84
CA ASP A 218 1.20 10.68 -8.78
C ASP A 218 0.79 11.33 -7.44
N ILE A 219 1.35 10.83 -6.32
CA ILE A 219 1.11 11.39 -4.98
C ILE A 219 1.71 12.80 -4.89
N LEU A 220 3.01 12.91 -5.16
CA LEU A 220 3.79 14.13 -4.90
C LEU A 220 3.64 15.20 -5.97
N ARG A 221 3.35 14.81 -7.21
CA ARG A 221 3.31 15.66 -8.42
C ARG A 221 4.39 16.74 -8.41
N PRO A 222 5.69 16.38 -8.43
CA PRO A 222 6.76 17.36 -8.40
C PRO A 222 6.64 18.33 -9.59
N ALA A 223 6.94 19.61 -9.37
CA ALA A 223 6.81 20.62 -10.41
C ALA A 223 7.70 20.29 -11.62
N GLY A 224 7.11 20.26 -12.81
CA GLY A 224 7.83 19.92 -14.04
C GLY A 224 8.14 18.44 -14.24
N TRP A 225 7.68 17.55 -13.36
CA TRP A 225 7.84 16.10 -13.51
C TRP A 225 6.87 15.54 -14.56
N SER A 226 7.39 14.83 -15.56
CA SER A 226 6.61 14.24 -16.64
C SER A 226 6.54 12.72 -16.55
N ALA A 227 5.63 12.10 -17.30
CA ALA A 227 5.59 10.64 -17.45
C ALA A 227 6.89 10.06 -18.03
N ALA A 228 7.61 10.82 -18.86
CA ALA A 228 8.91 10.42 -19.38
C ALA A 228 10.00 10.41 -18.29
N ASP A 229 9.89 11.29 -17.29
CA ASP A 229 10.80 11.29 -16.12
C ASP A 229 10.56 10.08 -15.23
N THR A 230 9.29 9.72 -15.00
CA THR A 230 8.91 8.47 -14.33
C THR A 230 9.53 7.26 -15.05
N ALA A 231 9.30 7.12 -16.36
CA ALA A 231 9.82 5.99 -17.13
C ALA A 231 11.35 5.91 -17.13
N ARG A 232 12.03 7.07 -17.20
CA ARG A 232 13.49 7.15 -17.12
C ARG A 232 14.01 6.72 -15.74
N LEU A 233 13.33 7.10 -14.66
CA LEU A 233 13.71 6.71 -13.31
C LEU A 233 13.45 5.21 -13.07
N GLU A 234 12.32 4.68 -13.54
CA GLU A 234 12.04 3.23 -13.51
C GLU A 234 13.14 2.44 -14.24
N GLN A 235 13.55 2.88 -15.44
CA GLN A 235 14.66 2.25 -16.17
C GLN A 235 15.98 2.35 -15.40
N HIS A 236 16.25 3.46 -14.74
CA HIS A 236 17.48 3.63 -13.95
C HIS A 236 17.54 2.71 -12.73
N LEU A 237 16.40 2.51 -12.05
CA LEU A 237 16.31 1.68 -10.84
C LEU A 237 16.14 0.18 -11.14
N GLY A 238 15.52 -0.17 -12.28
CA GLY A 238 15.32 -1.56 -12.69
C GLY A 238 16.48 -2.18 -13.48
N GLY A 239 17.57 -1.42 -13.69
CA GLY A 239 18.75 -1.85 -14.43
C GLY A 239 19.77 -2.65 -13.62
#